data_AF-A0A142L5D2-F1
#
_entry.id   AF-A0A142L5D2-F1
#
_cell.length_a   1.000
_cell.length_b   1.000
_cell.length_c   1.000
_cell.angle_alpha   90.00
_cell.angle_beta   90.00
_cell.angle_gamma   90.00
#
_symmetry.space_group_name_H-M   'P 1'
#
loop_
_entity.id
_entity.type
_entity.pdbx_description
1 polymer ?
#
loop_
_entity_poly.entity_id
_entity_poly.type
_entity_poly.pdbx_seq_one_letter_code
_entity_poly.pdbx_strand_id
1 'polypeptide(L)'
;MKAQLKETSLGFSFDKGLTFAHSKDVQNTDGSYPWGLQIEWNKQLLDERTWNTYNCYPRTGFILQYVNYDNAVLGQSIHASTYIEPYWGYGKKVSASLKGIKGLAYLTNPYQIDKNPTNQSYSLPISGYVALGLGIHVKLNTQLNVNVYGQYNHISNVGIKDPNKGVNWPTLSVGVDYVFKPVSPPQRAVKPFMKNDAKRKWEIIPYWSSRKVVAGEKSRWNFFGFAIQYTKQIARIE
;
A
#
# COMPACT_ATOMS: atom_id res chain seq x y z
N MET A 1 2.63 -33.49 -12.04
CA MET A 1 2.20 -32.15 -11.54
C MET A 1 2.88 -31.93 -10.17
N LYS A 2 3.91 -31.08 -10.05
CA LYS A 2 4.58 -30.85 -8.76
C LYS A 2 3.62 -30.08 -7.84
N ALA A 3 3.40 -30.57 -6.61
CA ALA A 3 2.55 -29.90 -5.64
C ALA A 3 3.04 -28.46 -5.40
N GLN A 4 2.15 -27.48 -5.59
CA GLN A 4 2.48 -26.08 -5.37
C GLN A 4 2.59 -25.83 -3.87
N LEU A 5 3.79 -25.49 -3.40
CA LEU A 5 4.00 -25.07 -2.01
C LEU A 5 3.15 -23.82 -1.75
N LYS A 6 2.21 -23.93 -0.82
CA LYS A 6 1.33 -22.85 -0.39
C LYS A 6 1.57 -22.61 1.08
N GLU A 7 2.12 -21.46 1.41
CA GLU A 7 2.17 -20.97 2.78
C GLU A 7 1.20 -19.79 2.90
N THR A 8 0.33 -19.88 3.90
CA THR A 8 -0.67 -18.87 4.23
C THR A 8 -0.55 -18.51 5.70
N SER A 9 -0.75 -17.24 6.01
CA SER A 9 -0.75 -16.75 7.39
C SER A 9 -1.88 -15.75 7.63
N LEU A 10 -2.21 -15.55 8.89
CA LEU A 10 -3.10 -14.50 9.36
C LEU A 10 -2.29 -13.50 10.18
N GLY A 11 -2.34 -12.24 9.79
CA GLY A 11 -1.64 -11.14 10.45
C GLY A 11 -2.59 -10.27 11.27
N PHE A 12 -2.10 -9.77 12.39
CA PHE A 12 -2.75 -8.73 13.18
C PHE A 12 -1.74 -7.64 13.50
N SER A 13 -2.09 -6.38 13.29
CA SER A 13 -1.22 -5.25 13.62
C SER A 13 -1.97 -4.08 14.24
N PHE A 14 -1.21 -3.33 15.03
CA PHE A 14 -1.61 -2.04 15.57
C PHE A 14 -0.75 -0.94 14.93
N ASP A 15 -1.40 0.15 14.58
CA ASP A 15 -0.82 1.25 13.84
C ASP A 15 -0.88 2.53 14.67
N LYS A 16 0.19 3.33 14.63
CA LYS A 16 0.21 4.70 15.16
C LYS A 16 0.89 5.62 14.18
N GLY A 17 0.24 6.73 13.85
CA GLY A 17 0.73 7.68 12.86
C GLY A 17 0.65 9.13 13.29
N LEU A 18 1.00 9.99 12.35
CA LEU A 18 0.95 11.45 12.44
C LEU A 18 0.36 11.98 11.14
N THR A 19 -0.68 12.80 11.20
CA THR A 19 -1.20 13.48 10.00
C THR A 19 -0.20 14.49 9.46
N PHE A 20 -0.10 14.57 8.14
CA PHE A 20 0.79 15.50 7.45
C PHE A 20 0.00 16.54 6.66
N ALA A 21 -0.14 17.73 7.25
CA ALA A 21 -0.75 18.88 6.59
C ALA A 21 0.22 19.47 5.55
N HIS A 22 -0.08 19.28 4.27
CA HIS A 22 0.77 19.65 3.14
C HIS A 22 0.33 20.95 2.44
N SER A 23 -0.71 21.61 2.96
CA SER A 23 -1.19 22.92 2.49
C SER A 23 -2.03 23.61 3.56
N LYS A 24 -2.21 24.94 3.42
CA LYS A 24 -3.03 25.74 4.35
C LYS A 24 -4.47 25.24 4.48
N ASP A 25 -5.03 24.70 3.40
CA ASP A 25 -6.43 24.23 3.36
C ASP A 25 -6.68 23.02 4.29
N VAL A 26 -5.63 22.24 4.61
CA VAL A 26 -5.70 21.06 5.48
C VAL A 26 -4.94 21.25 6.79
N GLN A 27 -4.60 22.49 7.16
CA GLN A 27 -3.88 22.78 8.40
C GLN A 27 -4.69 22.37 9.64
N ASN A 28 -6.02 22.33 9.54
CA ASN A 28 -6.91 21.80 10.59
C ASN A 28 -6.78 20.29 10.82
N THR A 29 -6.00 19.58 9.99
CA THR A 29 -5.63 18.19 10.19
C THR A 29 -4.27 18.03 10.84
N ASP A 30 -3.50 19.11 11.02
CA ASP A 30 -2.16 19.07 11.59
C ASP A 30 -2.17 18.62 13.06
N GLY A 31 -1.07 18.02 13.52
CA GLY A 31 -0.91 17.60 14.92
C GLY A 31 -1.89 16.51 15.40
N SER A 32 -2.50 15.76 14.49
CA SER A 32 -3.38 14.64 14.83
C SER A 32 -2.61 13.32 14.80
N TYR A 33 -2.97 12.36 15.67
CA TYR A 33 -2.22 11.12 15.83
C TYR A 33 -3.06 9.87 15.52
N PRO A 34 -3.31 9.56 14.22
CA PRO A 34 -4.11 8.42 13.83
C PRO A 34 -3.65 7.12 14.48
N TRP A 35 -4.61 6.27 14.84
CA TRP A 35 -4.33 4.91 15.27
C TRP A 35 -5.23 3.93 14.55
N GLY A 36 -4.77 2.69 14.39
CA GLY A 36 -5.50 1.70 13.62
C GLY A 36 -5.27 0.27 14.07
N LEU A 37 -6.21 -0.59 13.66
CA LEU A 37 -6.14 -2.03 13.82
C LEU A 37 -6.27 -2.66 12.44
N GLN A 38 -5.44 -3.65 12.16
CA GLN A 38 -5.36 -4.27 10.87
C GLN A 38 -5.32 -5.78 10.98
N ILE A 39 -6.06 -6.43 10.08
CA ILE A 39 -6.06 -7.87 9.88
C ILE A 39 -5.61 -8.15 8.45
N GLU A 40 -4.70 -9.11 8.30
CA GLU A 40 -4.15 -9.48 7.00
C GLU A 40 -4.32 -10.97 6.72
N TRP A 41 -4.90 -11.30 5.57
CA TRP A 41 -4.81 -12.66 5.04
C TRP A 41 -3.68 -12.74 4.04
N ASN A 42 -2.66 -13.52 4.36
CA ASN A 42 -1.39 -13.54 3.67
C ASN A 42 -1.20 -14.82 2.86
N LYS A 43 -0.62 -14.68 1.67
CA LYS A 43 -0.16 -15.77 0.83
C LYS A 43 1.28 -15.52 0.41
N GLN A 44 2.16 -16.44 0.76
CA GLN A 44 3.54 -16.44 0.34
C GLN A 44 3.68 -17.10 -1.03
N LEU A 45 4.30 -16.41 -1.99
CA LEU A 45 4.51 -16.94 -3.35
C LEU A 45 5.86 -17.66 -3.41
N LEU A 46 5.83 -19.00 -3.42
CA LEU A 46 7.01 -19.87 -3.35
C LEU A 46 7.32 -20.63 -4.66
N ASP A 47 6.52 -20.43 -5.70
CA ASP A 47 6.67 -21.17 -6.95
C ASP A 47 7.92 -20.76 -7.76
N GLU A 48 8.32 -21.63 -8.69
CA GLU A 48 9.55 -21.44 -9.47
C GLU A 48 9.44 -20.29 -10.47
N ARG A 49 8.25 -20.03 -11.01
CA ARG A 49 8.03 -18.92 -11.96
C ARG A 49 8.21 -17.58 -11.25
N THR A 50 7.67 -17.45 -10.05
CA THR A 50 7.87 -16.28 -9.19
C THR A 50 9.35 -16.07 -8.92
N TRP A 51 10.09 -17.11 -8.49
CA TRP A 51 11.54 -17.02 -8.28
C TRP A 51 12.29 -16.59 -9.54
N ASN A 52 12.04 -17.23 -10.68
CA ASN A 52 12.68 -16.89 -11.95
C ASN A 52 12.38 -15.45 -12.41
N THR A 53 11.28 -14.86 -11.95
CA THR A 53 10.87 -13.49 -12.32
C THR A 53 11.46 -12.45 -11.38
N TYR A 54 11.46 -12.71 -10.07
CA TYR A 54 11.77 -11.71 -9.06
C TYR A 54 13.05 -11.97 -8.26
N ASN A 55 13.65 -13.18 -8.37
CA ASN A 55 14.72 -13.68 -7.50
C ASN A 55 14.37 -13.61 -5.99
N CYS A 56 13.09 -13.48 -5.66
CA CYS A 56 12.61 -13.39 -4.29
C CYS A 56 11.29 -14.13 -4.15
N TYR A 57 10.86 -14.25 -2.90
CA TYR A 57 9.58 -14.79 -2.52
C TYR A 57 8.70 -13.65 -2.01
N PRO A 58 7.93 -12.99 -2.89
CA PRO A 58 7.01 -11.96 -2.47
C PRO A 58 5.81 -12.56 -1.73
N ARG A 59 5.29 -11.78 -0.79
CA ARG A 59 3.99 -12.01 -0.15
C ARG A 59 2.93 -11.14 -0.83
N THR A 60 1.71 -11.63 -0.86
CA THR A 60 0.54 -10.89 -1.32
C THR A 60 -0.68 -11.32 -0.50
N GLY A 61 -1.72 -10.50 -0.47
CA GLY A 61 -2.86 -10.79 0.37
C GLY A 61 -3.94 -9.73 0.35
N PHE A 62 -4.86 -9.87 1.30
CA PHE A 62 -5.93 -8.93 1.58
C PHE A 62 -5.72 -8.29 2.94
N ILE A 63 -6.05 -7.01 3.04
CA ILE A 63 -5.98 -6.23 4.26
C ILE A 63 -7.37 -5.66 4.54
N LEU A 64 -7.82 -5.83 5.78
CA LEU A 64 -8.93 -5.08 6.35
C LEU A 64 -8.37 -4.25 7.50
N GLN A 65 -8.57 -2.94 7.46
CA GLN A 65 -7.99 -2.02 8.44
C GLN A 65 -9.05 -1.03 8.91
N TYR A 66 -9.10 -0.78 10.20
CA TYR A 66 -9.81 0.34 10.81
C TYR A 66 -8.80 1.41 11.18
N VAL A 67 -9.11 2.69 10.92
CA VAL A 67 -8.31 3.83 11.35
C VAL A 67 -9.21 4.87 12.00
N ASN A 68 -8.79 5.35 13.17
CA ASN A 68 -9.31 6.56 13.77
C ASN A 68 -8.27 7.66 13.59
N TYR A 69 -8.63 8.79 12.97
CA TYR A 69 -7.68 9.84 12.64
C TYR A 69 -7.30 10.75 13.80
N ASP A 70 -7.92 10.57 14.98
CA ASP A 70 -7.73 11.44 16.15
C ASP A 70 -7.99 12.93 15.80
N ASN A 71 -8.97 13.14 14.93
CA ASN A 71 -9.30 14.45 14.41
C ASN A 71 -10.79 14.47 14.04
N ALA A 72 -11.57 15.36 14.67
CA ALA A 72 -13.01 15.42 14.44
C ALA A 72 -13.37 15.76 12.99
N VAL A 73 -12.55 16.55 12.28
CA VAL A 73 -12.77 16.89 10.87
C VAL A 73 -12.61 15.66 9.98
N LEU A 74 -11.63 14.80 10.27
CA LEU A 74 -11.35 13.59 9.49
C LEU A 74 -12.15 12.36 9.92
N GLY A 75 -12.58 12.27 11.18
CA GLY A 75 -13.34 11.15 11.69
C GLY A 75 -12.56 9.82 11.67
N GLN A 76 -13.12 8.82 11.01
CA GLN A 76 -12.64 7.43 11.01
C GLN A 76 -12.75 6.83 9.60
N SER A 77 -12.09 5.71 9.38
CA SER A 77 -12.18 4.97 8.14
C SER A 77 -12.06 3.46 8.30
N ILE A 78 -12.57 2.74 7.30
CA ILE A 78 -12.34 1.31 7.09
C ILE A 78 -11.74 1.13 5.71
N HIS A 79 -10.62 0.43 5.62
CA HIS A 79 -9.91 0.17 4.37
C HIS A 79 -10.03 -1.30 3.98
N ALA A 80 -10.32 -1.55 2.71
CA ALA A 80 -10.25 -2.86 2.10
C ALA A 80 -9.19 -2.80 0.98
N SER A 81 -8.11 -3.56 1.14
CA SER A 81 -6.93 -3.41 0.30
C SER A 81 -6.30 -4.74 -0.11
N THR A 82 -5.48 -4.67 -1.16
CA THR A 82 -4.57 -5.73 -1.59
C THR A 82 -3.15 -5.20 -1.57
N TYR A 83 -2.17 -6.09 -1.49
CA TYR A 83 -0.78 -5.69 -1.48
C TYR A 83 0.14 -6.66 -2.21
N ILE A 84 1.32 -6.17 -2.55
CA ILE A 84 2.48 -6.99 -2.92
C ILE A 84 3.68 -6.57 -2.08
N GLU A 85 4.43 -7.55 -1.61
CA GLU A 85 5.53 -7.34 -0.66
C GLU A 85 6.71 -8.25 -0.99
N PRO A 86 7.65 -7.84 -1.84
CA PRO A 86 8.94 -8.50 -1.97
C PRO A 86 9.72 -8.51 -0.65
N TYR A 87 10.40 -9.63 -0.37
CA TYR A 87 11.26 -9.82 0.80
C TYR A 87 12.72 -9.92 0.39
N TRP A 88 13.59 -9.26 1.15
CA TRP A 88 15.03 -9.51 1.18
C TRP A 88 15.35 -10.48 2.32
N GLY A 89 15.90 -11.65 1.98
CA GLY A 89 16.25 -12.67 2.97
C GLY A 89 15.07 -13.45 3.53
N TYR A 90 13.98 -13.64 2.76
CA TYR A 90 12.89 -14.54 3.16
C TYR A 90 13.43 -15.90 3.61
N GLY A 91 13.00 -16.36 4.78
CA GLY A 91 13.52 -17.58 5.38
C GLY A 91 14.46 -17.36 6.56
N LYS A 92 15.23 -16.27 6.55
CA LYS A 92 16.15 -15.91 7.63
C LYS A 92 15.40 -15.54 8.91
N LYS A 93 16.10 -15.56 10.05
CA LYS A 93 15.55 -15.13 11.36
C LYS A 93 15.11 -13.67 11.34
N VAL A 94 15.85 -12.83 10.61
CA VAL A 94 15.51 -11.43 10.36
C VAL A 94 15.49 -11.21 8.85
N SER A 95 14.44 -10.58 8.35
CA SER A 95 14.30 -10.19 6.93
C SER A 95 13.73 -8.79 6.82
N ALA A 96 13.92 -8.17 5.65
CA ALA A 96 13.35 -6.87 5.32
C ALA A 96 12.37 -6.99 4.15
N SER A 97 11.46 -6.04 4.01
CA SER A 97 10.51 -6.00 2.88
C SER A 97 10.19 -4.58 2.43
N LEU A 98 9.63 -4.49 1.23
CA LEU A 98 8.98 -3.30 0.70
C LEU A 98 7.54 -3.68 0.35
N LYS A 99 6.56 -3.01 0.95
CA LYS A 99 5.14 -3.34 0.84
C LYS A 99 4.40 -2.24 0.08
N GLY A 100 3.86 -2.56 -1.09
CA GLY A 100 2.99 -1.68 -1.86
C GLY A 100 1.53 -2.08 -1.67
N ILE A 101 0.71 -1.15 -1.18
CA ILE A 101 -0.71 -1.38 -0.84
C ILE A 101 -1.59 -0.52 -1.73
N LYS A 102 -2.69 -1.11 -2.21
CA LYS A 102 -3.75 -0.38 -2.93
C LYS A 102 -5.12 -0.91 -2.54
N GLY A 103 -6.10 -0.02 -2.41
CA GLY A 103 -7.44 -0.38 -1.99
C GLY A 103 -8.42 0.79 -2.02
N LEU A 104 -9.49 0.61 -1.28
CA LEU A 104 -10.53 1.62 -1.08
C LEU A 104 -10.67 1.90 0.42
N ALA A 105 -10.98 3.16 0.74
CA ALA A 105 -11.30 3.61 2.08
C ALA A 105 -12.76 4.08 2.13
N TYR A 106 -13.53 3.50 3.04
CA TYR A 106 -14.78 4.08 3.50
C TYR A 106 -14.48 5.13 4.58
N LEU A 107 -15.01 6.33 4.44
CA LEU A 107 -14.70 7.51 5.24
C LEU A 107 -15.96 8.04 5.92
N THR A 108 -15.91 8.22 7.24
CA THR A 108 -17.11 8.50 8.03
C THR A 108 -17.54 9.95 8.05
N ASN A 109 -16.64 10.91 7.78
CA ASN A 109 -16.93 12.33 7.93
C ASN A 109 -16.54 13.20 6.70
N PRO A 110 -17.08 12.92 5.49
CA PRO A 110 -16.78 13.71 4.31
C PRO A 110 -17.27 15.14 4.41
N TYR A 111 -16.66 16.03 3.63
CA TYR A 111 -17.14 17.40 3.46
C TYR A 111 -18.64 17.46 3.17
N GLN A 112 -19.36 18.23 3.99
CA GLN A 112 -20.74 18.61 3.80
C GLN A 112 -20.91 20.04 4.30
N ILE A 113 -21.52 20.91 3.49
CA ILE A 113 -21.62 22.34 3.80
C ILE A 113 -22.30 22.60 5.15
N ASP A 114 -23.29 21.78 5.52
CA ASP A 114 -24.06 21.98 6.75
C ASP A 114 -23.51 21.20 7.97
N LYS A 115 -22.64 20.18 7.75
CA LYS A 115 -22.19 19.26 8.83
C LYS A 115 -20.69 19.26 9.07
N ASN A 116 -19.89 19.32 8.01
CA ASN A 116 -18.43 19.31 8.09
C ASN A 116 -17.82 20.24 7.01
N PRO A 117 -18.13 21.55 7.04
CA PRO A 117 -17.70 22.50 6.01
C PRO A 117 -16.19 22.76 6.02
N THR A 118 -15.48 22.40 7.08
CA THR A 118 -14.04 22.63 7.19
C THR A 118 -13.20 21.47 6.66
N ASN A 119 -13.80 20.33 6.30
CA ASN A 119 -13.05 19.21 5.75
C ASN A 119 -12.68 19.47 4.29
N GLN A 120 -11.48 20.01 4.04
CA GLN A 120 -10.95 20.17 2.68
C GLN A 120 -10.20 18.92 2.19
N SER A 121 -10.07 17.90 3.03
CA SER A 121 -9.31 16.70 2.71
C SER A 121 -10.07 15.78 1.77
N TYR A 122 -11.35 15.50 2.04
CA TYR A 122 -12.15 14.58 1.24
C TYR A 122 -13.65 14.87 1.26
N SER A 123 -14.33 14.59 0.15
CA SER A 123 -15.75 14.92 -0.08
C SER A 123 -16.66 13.74 -0.43
N LEU A 124 -16.07 12.53 -0.53
CA LEU A 124 -16.78 11.29 -0.83
C LEU A 124 -16.65 10.32 0.34
N PRO A 125 -17.70 9.54 0.64
CA PRO A 125 -17.64 8.50 1.66
C PRO A 125 -16.80 7.28 1.23
N ILE A 126 -16.46 7.15 -0.05
CA ILE A 126 -15.55 6.12 -0.56
C ILE A 126 -14.50 6.81 -1.42
N SER A 127 -13.22 6.55 -1.14
CA SER A 127 -12.08 7.09 -1.89
C SER A 127 -11.02 6.02 -2.11
N GLY A 128 -10.09 6.28 -3.03
CA GLY A 128 -8.93 5.41 -3.25
C GLY A 128 -7.95 5.51 -2.07
N TYR A 129 -7.37 4.38 -1.69
CA TYR A 129 -6.33 4.27 -0.68
C TYR A 129 -5.09 3.63 -1.28
N VAL A 130 -3.93 4.25 -1.05
CA VAL A 130 -2.63 3.70 -1.41
C VAL A 130 -1.66 3.90 -0.27
N ALA A 131 -0.75 2.95 -0.09
CA ALA A 131 0.33 3.09 0.87
C ALA A 131 1.60 2.40 0.38
N LEU A 132 2.73 2.88 0.89
CA LEU A 132 4.05 2.29 0.68
C LEU A 132 4.71 2.12 2.04
N GLY A 133 5.19 0.91 2.34
CA GLY A 133 5.81 0.58 3.62
C GLY A 133 7.14 -0.13 3.47
N LEU A 134 8.05 0.12 4.41
CA LEU A 134 9.28 -0.64 4.61
C LEU A 134 9.11 -1.50 5.87
N GLY A 135 9.38 -2.80 5.75
CA GLY A 135 9.16 -3.78 6.80
C GLY A 135 10.45 -4.40 7.32
N ILE A 136 10.48 -4.69 8.62
CA ILE A 136 11.42 -5.62 9.25
C ILE A 136 10.61 -6.72 9.91
N HIS A 137 11.04 -7.96 9.70
CA HIS A 137 10.35 -9.15 10.17
C HIS A 137 11.30 -10.02 10.98
N VAL A 138 10.84 -10.47 12.14
CA VAL A 138 11.59 -11.35 13.03
C VAL A 138 10.81 -12.64 13.19
N LYS A 139 11.40 -13.76 12.78
CA LYS A 139 10.84 -15.09 13.02
C LYS A 139 11.10 -15.49 14.46
N LEU A 140 10.03 -15.66 15.24
CA LEU A 140 10.12 -16.16 16.61
C LEU A 140 10.22 -17.69 16.61
N ASN A 141 9.43 -18.35 15.76
CA ASN A 141 9.48 -19.79 15.52
C ASN A 141 8.96 -20.10 14.10
N THR A 142 8.62 -21.36 13.81
CA THR A 142 8.14 -21.76 12.48
C THR A 142 6.75 -21.20 12.14
N GLN A 143 5.94 -20.86 13.15
CA GLN A 143 4.56 -20.40 12.99
C GLN A 143 4.35 -18.92 13.32
N LEU A 144 5.26 -18.27 14.05
CA LEU A 144 5.09 -16.90 14.53
C LEU A 144 6.17 -15.96 14.02
N ASN A 145 5.73 -14.86 13.41
CA ASN A 145 6.59 -13.74 13.03
C ASN A 145 6.12 -12.46 13.72
N VAL A 146 7.06 -11.62 14.13
CA VAL A 146 6.78 -10.23 14.53
C VAL A 146 7.19 -9.33 13.38
N ASN A 147 6.35 -8.36 13.05
CA ASN A 147 6.55 -7.43 11.96
C ASN A 147 6.53 -6.00 12.49
N VAL A 148 7.45 -5.18 12.00
CA VAL A 148 7.47 -3.74 12.22
C VAL A 148 7.54 -3.05 10.87
N TYR A 149 6.66 -2.07 10.64
CA TYR A 149 6.65 -1.30 9.40
C TYR A 149 6.69 0.20 9.65
N GLY A 150 7.49 0.91 8.86
CA GLY A 150 7.28 2.34 8.61
C GLY A 150 6.54 2.51 7.29
N GLN A 151 5.39 3.17 7.27
CA GLN A 151 4.54 3.29 6.08
C GLN A 151 4.03 4.71 5.87
N TYR A 152 3.92 5.12 4.61
CA TYR A 152 3.26 6.35 4.19
C TYR A 152 1.92 6.02 3.56
N ASN A 153 0.86 6.64 4.07
CA ASN A 153 -0.51 6.40 3.64
C ASN A 153 -1.07 7.62 2.91
N HIS A 154 -1.88 7.37 1.89
CA HIS A 154 -2.58 8.41 1.16
C HIS A 154 -4.00 7.98 0.80
N ILE A 155 -4.96 8.89 1.00
CA ILE A 155 -6.34 8.76 0.53
C ILE A 155 -6.70 9.96 -0.34
N SER A 156 -7.29 9.69 -1.50
CA SER A 156 -7.93 10.71 -2.33
C SER A 156 -8.97 10.11 -3.29
N ASN A 157 -9.84 10.95 -3.84
CA ASN A 157 -10.81 10.56 -4.86
C ASN A 157 -10.36 10.85 -6.29
N VAL A 158 -9.06 11.08 -6.52
CA VAL A 158 -8.47 11.33 -7.85
C VAL A 158 -9.16 12.48 -8.61
N GLY A 159 -9.68 13.48 -7.89
CA GLY A 159 -10.36 14.64 -8.48
C GLY A 159 -11.76 14.31 -9.03
N ILE A 160 -12.42 13.27 -8.53
CA ILE A 160 -13.83 12.99 -8.85
C ILE A 160 -14.73 14.09 -8.31
N LYS A 161 -14.52 14.54 -7.06
CA LYS A 161 -15.35 15.57 -6.41
C LYS A 161 -14.53 16.44 -5.45
N ASP A 162 -14.72 17.75 -5.54
CA ASP A 162 -14.12 18.72 -4.61
C ASP A 162 -14.94 18.85 -3.31
N PRO A 163 -14.30 19.17 -2.17
CA PRO A 163 -12.84 19.26 -2.01
C PRO A 163 -12.15 17.88 -1.97
N ASN A 164 -10.88 17.83 -2.37
CA ASN A 164 -10.05 16.61 -2.42
C ASN A 164 -8.56 16.96 -2.31
N LYS A 165 -8.14 17.56 -1.19
CA LYS A 165 -6.71 17.76 -0.89
C LYS A 165 -6.02 16.45 -0.48
N GLY A 166 -6.81 15.45 -0.08
CA GLY A 166 -6.36 14.14 0.35
C GLY A 166 -5.91 14.13 1.81
N VAL A 167 -5.81 12.92 2.35
CA VAL A 167 -5.30 12.67 3.70
C VAL A 167 -3.96 11.96 3.55
N ASN A 168 -2.93 12.47 4.23
CA ASN A 168 -1.60 11.87 4.25
C ASN A 168 -1.18 11.63 5.70
N TRP A 169 -0.71 10.44 6.03
CA TRP A 169 -0.20 10.17 7.37
C TRP A 169 0.89 9.09 7.35
N PRO A 170 2.16 9.46 7.65
CA PRO A 170 3.17 8.51 8.05
C PRO A 170 2.72 7.71 9.27
N THR A 171 3.07 6.43 9.32
CA THR A 171 2.64 5.48 10.34
C THR A 171 3.75 4.52 10.69
N LEU A 172 3.88 4.19 11.97
CA LEU A 172 4.59 3.03 12.47
C LEU A 172 3.57 1.94 12.79
N SER A 173 3.81 0.72 12.31
CA SER A 173 2.97 -0.45 12.56
C SER A 173 3.77 -1.53 13.26
N VAL A 174 3.15 -2.20 14.24
CA VAL A 174 3.71 -3.38 14.90
C VAL A 174 2.66 -4.47 14.88
N GLY A 175 3.04 -5.66 14.44
CA GLY A 175 2.11 -6.77 14.31
C GLY A 175 2.75 -8.14 14.43
N VAL A 176 1.89 -9.15 14.42
CA VAL A 176 2.25 -10.56 14.47
C VAL A 176 1.55 -11.32 13.34
N ASP A 177 2.26 -12.27 12.75
CA ASP A 177 1.67 -13.24 11.82
C ASP A 177 1.67 -14.63 12.42
N TYR A 178 0.55 -15.34 12.28
CA TYR A 178 0.45 -16.77 12.51
C TYR A 178 0.40 -17.55 11.20
N VAL A 179 1.42 -18.37 10.94
CA VAL A 179 1.56 -19.22 9.76
C VAL A 179 0.90 -20.57 9.99
N PHE A 180 -0.14 -20.89 9.21
CA PHE A 180 -0.94 -22.10 9.42
C PHE A 180 -0.19 -23.39 9.07
N LYS A 181 0.55 -23.36 7.96
CA LYS A 181 1.32 -24.51 7.45
C LYS A 181 2.69 -24.01 7.01
N PRO A 182 3.65 -23.96 7.95
CA PRO A 182 4.99 -23.48 7.65
C PRO A 182 5.65 -24.32 6.56
N VAL A 183 6.28 -23.65 5.60
CA VAL A 183 7.03 -24.32 4.54
C VAL A 183 8.46 -23.80 4.54
N SER A 184 9.43 -24.72 4.52
CA SER A 184 10.82 -24.33 4.31
C SER A 184 10.96 -23.66 2.95
N PRO A 185 11.52 -22.42 2.89
CA PRO A 185 11.75 -21.75 1.62
C PRO A 185 12.55 -22.66 0.69
N PRO A 186 12.11 -22.86 -0.57
CA PRO A 186 12.90 -23.64 -1.51
C PRO A 186 14.29 -23.04 -1.64
N GLN A 187 15.34 -23.84 -1.46
CA GLN A 187 16.69 -23.38 -1.77
C GLN A 187 16.84 -23.36 -3.29
N ARG A 188 16.95 -22.16 -3.86
CA ARG A 188 17.17 -21.95 -5.29
C ARG A 188 18.39 -21.06 -5.46
N ALA A 189 19.21 -21.39 -6.44
CA ALA A 189 20.35 -20.56 -6.78
C ALA A 189 19.85 -19.17 -7.21
N VAL A 190 20.46 -18.13 -6.65
CA VAL A 190 20.30 -16.77 -7.14
C VAL A 190 20.93 -16.73 -8.52
N LYS A 191 20.14 -16.38 -9.55
CA LYS A 191 20.68 -16.15 -10.88
C LYS A 191 21.27 -14.73 -10.90
N PRO A 192 22.61 -14.57 -11.01
CA PRO A 192 23.23 -13.26 -11.01
C PRO A 192 22.66 -12.42 -12.16
N PHE A 193 22.51 -11.11 -11.91
CA PHE A 193 22.04 -10.21 -12.96
C PHE A 193 23.14 -10.04 -14.02
N MET A 194 22.95 -10.67 -15.18
CA MET A 194 23.78 -10.45 -16.36
C MET A 194 23.27 -9.22 -17.11
N LYS A 195 24.14 -8.24 -17.43
CA LYS A 195 23.75 -7.05 -18.22
C LYS A 195 23.11 -7.40 -19.56
N ASN A 196 23.44 -8.55 -20.14
CA ASN A 196 22.86 -9.05 -21.39
C ASN A 196 21.42 -9.59 -21.21
N ASP A 197 21.03 -9.98 -20.00
CA ASP A 197 19.68 -10.42 -19.65
C ASP A 197 18.77 -9.25 -19.25
N ALA A 198 19.27 -8.01 -19.34
CA ALA A 198 18.52 -6.82 -19.02
C ALA A 198 17.29 -6.71 -19.93
N LYS A 199 16.11 -6.92 -19.36
CA LYS A 199 14.85 -6.70 -20.07
C LYS A 199 14.75 -5.23 -20.46
N ARG A 200 14.46 -4.99 -21.74
CA ARG A 200 14.19 -3.67 -22.31
C ARG A 200 12.75 -3.69 -22.78
N LYS A 201 11.99 -2.66 -22.40
CA LYS A 201 10.59 -2.55 -22.77
C LYS A 201 10.31 -1.14 -23.26
N TRP A 202 9.68 -1.04 -24.41
CA TRP A 202 9.00 0.17 -24.85
C TRP A 202 7.51 -0.01 -24.57
N GLU A 203 6.90 1.00 -23.98
CA GLU A 203 5.48 1.03 -23.68
C GLU A 203 4.90 2.33 -24.23
N ILE A 204 3.81 2.21 -24.97
CA ILE A 204 2.98 3.35 -25.33
C ILE A 204 1.72 3.22 -24.49
N ILE A 205 1.53 4.18 -23.58
CA ILE A 205 0.45 4.17 -22.61
C ILE A 205 -0.50 5.30 -22.99
N PRO A 206 -1.61 5.01 -23.69
CA PRO A 206 -2.67 5.99 -23.84
C PRO A 206 -3.27 6.26 -22.45
N TYR A 207 -3.51 7.53 -22.15
CA TYR A 207 -4.17 7.93 -20.92
C TYR A 207 -5.25 8.96 -21.21
N TRP A 208 -6.27 8.91 -20.37
CA TRP A 208 -7.36 9.86 -20.35
C TRP A 208 -7.56 10.33 -18.92
N SER A 209 -7.76 11.63 -18.74
CA SER A 209 -8.10 12.23 -17.47
C SER A 209 -9.23 13.24 -17.66
N SER A 210 -10.16 13.27 -16.70
CA SER A 210 -11.23 14.26 -16.66
C SER A 210 -11.12 15.03 -15.35
N ARG A 211 -10.86 16.35 -15.42
CA ARG A 211 -10.66 17.18 -14.22
C ARG A 211 -11.27 18.56 -14.37
N LYS A 212 -11.58 19.21 -13.25
CA LYS A 212 -11.88 20.65 -13.20
C LYS A 212 -10.55 21.41 -13.20
N VAL A 213 -10.45 22.47 -14.00
CA VAL A 213 -9.22 23.26 -14.12
C VAL A 213 -9.24 24.42 -13.14
N VAL A 214 -10.43 24.97 -12.86
CA VAL A 214 -10.64 26.01 -11.87
C VAL A 214 -11.51 25.50 -10.72
N ALA A 215 -11.16 25.82 -9.48
CA ALA A 215 -11.95 25.47 -8.31
C ALA A 215 -13.35 26.08 -8.40
N GLY A 216 -14.39 25.26 -8.21
CA GLY A 216 -15.79 25.71 -8.32
C GLY A 216 -16.40 25.64 -9.73
N GLU A 217 -15.62 25.32 -10.76
CA GLU A 217 -16.13 25.14 -12.12
C GLU A 217 -17.12 23.96 -12.19
N LYS A 218 -18.22 24.10 -12.94
CA LYS A 218 -19.20 23.01 -13.14
C LYS A 218 -18.76 22.03 -14.23
N SER A 219 -18.05 22.51 -15.25
CA SER A 219 -17.59 21.71 -16.39
C SER A 219 -16.31 20.94 -16.06
N ARG A 220 -16.15 19.74 -16.63
CA ARG A 220 -14.92 18.95 -16.57
C ARG A 220 -14.24 18.99 -17.94
N TRP A 221 -12.92 19.17 -17.92
CA TRP A 221 -12.10 19.14 -19.11
C TRP A 221 -11.54 17.73 -19.31
N ASN A 222 -11.67 17.21 -20.52
CA ASN A 222 -11.11 15.92 -20.91
C ASN A 222 -9.73 16.12 -21.53
N PHE A 223 -8.74 15.44 -20.98
CA PHE A 223 -7.37 15.42 -21.47
C PHE A 223 -7.09 14.02 -21.98
N PHE A 224 -6.70 13.91 -23.25
CA PHE A 224 -6.24 12.68 -23.86
C PHE A 224 -4.76 12.84 -24.20
N GLY A 225 -3.99 11.79 -23.96
CA GLY A 225 -2.58 11.79 -24.29
C GLY A 225 -2.05 10.37 -24.40
N PHE A 226 -0.79 10.27 -24.77
CA PHE A 226 -0.03 9.04 -24.67
C PHE A 226 1.32 9.33 -24.03
N ALA A 227 1.79 8.41 -23.21
CA ALA A 227 3.15 8.42 -22.71
C ALA A 227 3.95 7.35 -23.45
N ILE A 228 5.16 7.69 -23.87
CA ILE A 228 6.13 6.72 -24.38
C ILE A 228 7.13 6.48 -23.25
N GLN A 229 7.21 5.26 -22.76
CA GLN A 229 8.10 4.87 -21.69
C GLN A 229 9.10 3.83 -22.19
N TYR A 230 10.38 4.08 -21.90
CA TYR A 230 11.45 3.10 -22.04
C TYR A 230 11.88 2.63 -20.66
N THR A 231 11.80 1.32 -20.43
CA THR A 231 12.26 0.70 -19.18
C THR A 231 13.40 -0.26 -19.48
N LYS A 232 14.52 -0.09 -18.77
CA LYS A 232 15.67 -0.99 -18.79
C LYS A 232 15.89 -1.56 -17.40
N GLN A 233 15.86 -2.87 -17.26
CA GLN A 233 16.24 -3.53 -16.02
C GLN A 233 17.73 -3.30 -15.75
N ILE A 234 18.06 -2.77 -14.56
CA ILE A 234 19.45 -2.50 -14.14
C ILE A 234 19.94 -3.44 -13.03
N ALA A 235 19.03 -4.15 -12.35
CA ALA A 235 19.33 -5.07 -11.26
C ALA A 235 18.20 -6.10 -11.06
N ARG A 236 18.44 -7.07 -10.18
CA ARG A 236 17.45 -7.97 -9.58
C ARG A 236 17.53 -7.85 -8.06
N ILE A 237 16.44 -8.19 -7.37
CA ILE A 237 16.43 -8.35 -5.91
C ILE A 237 17.28 -9.59 -5.58
N GLU A 238 18.23 -9.47 -4.65
CA GLU A 238 19.09 -10.56 -4.17
C GLU A 238 18.89 -10.81 -2.67
#